data_AF-E1QPG6-F1
#
_entry.id   AF-E1QPG6-F1
#
_cell.length_a   1.000
_cell.length_b   1.000
_cell.length_c   1.000
_cell.angle_alpha   90.00
_cell.angle_beta   90.00
_cell.angle_gamma   90.00
#
_symmetry.space_group_name_H-M   'P 1'
#
loop_
_entity.id
_entity.type
_entity.pdbx_description
1 polymer ?
#
loop_
_entity_poly.entity_id
_entity_poly.type
_entity_poly.pdbx_seq_one_letter_code
_entity_poly.pdbx_strand_id
1 'polypeptide(L)'
;MNAMLMSKSAINDHGITIRLLRQRLLTEMDIDDTTRELLAYIIYNEPITLYRISKNTRFAISTVYKKAKRMLQYGLIRPLNISDTNSERGIYVSTVKGLLVCLALNCVDDESIIFSKLCQKWHLRSYCCQRIMKIISVLPALMSIDSGIMRMIDDPKTVMMMILEHRDQLKSLVRYDLLNDVINMAMHYLISRLIIDGGIITKSSILIGNDKFVISIGLDGNAYVYMCTLCGKSCIGMQFSVNYHDCVLLHEIKKLRNNSSILE
;
A
#
# COMPACT_ATOMS: atom_id res chain seq x y z
N MET A 1 -26.33 14.08 -1.85
CA MET A 1 -27.29 12.99 -2.12
C MET A 1 -26.63 12.01 -3.08
N ASN A 2 -26.03 10.95 -2.55
CA ASN A 2 -25.68 9.68 -3.21
C ASN A 2 -25.06 8.77 -2.14
N ALA A 3 -25.88 8.39 -1.15
CA ALA A 3 -25.61 7.23 -0.32
C ALA A 3 -25.86 6.00 -1.22
N MET A 4 -24.82 5.61 -1.97
CA MET A 4 -24.86 4.43 -2.81
C MET A 4 -24.98 3.22 -1.88
N LEU A 5 -26.13 2.54 -1.96
CA LEU A 5 -26.57 1.40 -1.17
C LEU A 5 -25.43 0.40 -0.91
N MET A 6 -24.81 0.47 0.27
CA MET A 6 -24.03 -0.65 0.80
C MET A 6 -25.01 -1.66 1.37
N SER A 7 -24.87 -2.94 0.99
CA SER A 7 -25.69 -4.01 1.54
C SER A 7 -25.47 -4.12 3.06
N LYS A 8 -26.48 -4.60 3.81
CA LYS A 8 -26.37 -4.80 5.27
C LYS A 8 -25.16 -5.66 5.68
N SER A 9 -24.72 -6.58 4.82
CA SER A 9 -23.50 -7.38 5.03
C SER A 9 -22.22 -6.55 4.92
N ALA A 10 -22.13 -5.61 3.96
CA ALA A 10 -20.98 -4.74 3.78
C ALA A 10 -20.82 -3.72 4.92
N ILE A 11 -21.94 -3.26 5.50
CA ILE A 11 -21.94 -2.38 6.67
C ILE A 11 -21.41 -3.11 7.91
N ASN A 12 -21.78 -4.38 8.08
CA ASN A 12 -21.35 -5.21 9.22
C ASN A 12 -19.85 -5.59 9.10
N ASP A 13 -19.38 -5.93 7.90
CA ASP A 13 -17.98 -6.25 7.62
C ASP A 13 -17.06 -5.02 7.80
N HIS A 14 -17.54 -3.82 7.45
CA HIS A 14 -16.82 -2.57 7.67
C HIS A 14 -16.66 -2.22 9.17
N GLY A 15 -17.75 -2.34 9.94
CA GLY A 15 -17.71 -2.10 11.39
C GLY A 15 -16.77 -3.07 12.13
N ILE A 16 -16.73 -4.34 11.73
CA ILE A 16 -15.80 -5.34 12.27
C ILE A 16 -14.35 -4.96 11.93
N THR A 17 -14.09 -4.58 10.69
CA THR A 17 -12.77 -4.13 10.23
C THR A 17 -12.26 -2.96 11.07
N ILE A 18 -13.09 -1.92 11.24
CA ILE A 18 -12.73 -0.73 12.04
C ILE A 18 -12.43 -1.12 13.48
N ARG A 19 -13.23 -2.02 14.08
CA ARG A 19 -13.01 -2.48 15.46
C ARG A 19 -11.68 -3.22 15.60
N LEU A 20 -11.34 -4.09 14.66
CA LEU A 20 -10.09 -4.84 14.67
C LEU A 20 -8.88 -3.92 14.43
N LEU A 21 -9.00 -2.97 13.50
CA LEU A 21 -7.99 -1.93 13.31
C LEU A 21 -7.77 -1.13 14.58
N ARG A 22 -8.83 -0.71 15.27
CA ARG A 22 -8.76 0.01 16.55
C ARG A 22 -7.98 -0.80 17.58
N GLN A 23 -8.31 -2.08 17.74
CA GLN A 23 -7.64 -2.96 18.70
C GLN A 23 -6.16 -3.15 18.37
N ARG A 24 -5.76 -3.20 17.10
CA ARG A 24 -4.37 -3.44 16.69
C ARG A 24 -3.52 -2.16 16.69
N LEU A 25 -4.10 -1.03 16.29
CA LEU A 25 -3.36 0.23 16.10
C LEU A 25 -3.15 1.01 17.39
N LEU A 26 -4.05 0.86 18.38
CA LEU A 26 -4.06 1.71 19.57
C LEU A 26 -3.42 1.09 20.82
N THR A 27 -2.99 -0.18 20.76
CA THR A 27 -2.49 -0.92 21.94
C THR A 27 -1.37 -0.19 22.69
N GLU A 28 -0.57 0.60 21.98
CA GLU A 28 0.59 1.32 22.54
C GLU A 28 0.46 2.85 22.46
N MET A 29 -0.73 3.37 22.16
CA MET A 29 -0.94 4.79 21.86
C MET A 29 -1.96 5.42 22.80
N ASP A 30 -1.52 6.43 23.56
CA ASP A 30 -2.40 7.27 24.37
C ASP A 30 -2.92 8.45 23.52
N ILE A 31 -4.10 8.25 22.90
CA ILE A 31 -4.78 9.23 22.05
C ILE A 31 -6.01 9.75 22.76
N ASP A 32 -5.90 10.96 23.31
CA ASP A 32 -7.03 11.71 23.86
C ASP A 32 -7.83 12.44 22.77
N ASP A 33 -9.00 12.96 23.13
CA ASP A 33 -9.88 13.71 22.22
C ASP A 33 -9.17 14.91 21.58
N THR A 34 -8.25 15.56 22.31
CA THR A 34 -7.46 16.67 21.76
C THR A 34 -6.53 16.20 20.64
N THR A 35 -5.85 15.06 20.82
CA THR A 35 -5.00 14.47 19.77
C THR A 35 -5.85 14.06 18.57
N ARG A 36 -7.04 13.49 18.84
CA ARG A 36 -8.00 13.11 17.80
C ARG A 36 -8.44 14.30 16.95
N GLU A 37 -8.87 15.39 17.59
CA GLU A 37 -9.30 16.62 16.91
C GLU A 37 -8.15 17.26 16.12
N LEU A 38 -6.95 17.32 16.69
CA LEU A 38 -5.79 17.88 15.99
C LEU A 38 -5.38 17.02 14.78
N LEU A 39 -5.40 15.69 14.90
CA LEU A 39 -5.10 14.78 13.79
C LEU A 39 -6.12 14.94 12.66
N ALA A 40 -7.42 15.00 12.99
CA ALA A 40 -8.48 15.29 12.02
C ALA A 40 -8.22 16.62 11.30
N TYR A 41 -7.92 17.68 12.06
CA TYR A 41 -7.65 18.99 11.50
C TYR A 41 -6.44 18.99 10.53
N ILE A 42 -5.37 18.27 10.88
CA ILE A 42 -4.21 18.07 9.99
C ILE A 42 -4.62 17.31 8.74
N ILE A 43 -5.41 16.24 8.86
CA ILE A 43 -5.87 15.47 7.70
C ILE A 43 -6.70 16.36 6.75
N TYR A 44 -7.62 17.19 7.27
CA TYR A 44 -8.39 18.10 6.42
C TYR A 44 -7.53 19.15 5.71
N ASN A 45 -6.50 19.68 6.38
CA ASN A 45 -5.81 20.90 5.93
C ASN A 45 -4.35 20.69 5.51
N GLU A 46 -3.84 19.45 5.51
CA GLU A 46 -2.47 19.17 5.05
C GLU A 46 -2.27 19.61 3.58
N PRO A 47 -1.09 20.13 3.22
CA PRO A 47 0.06 20.42 4.08
C PRO A 47 -0.12 21.65 4.99
N ILE A 48 0.22 21.55 6.28
CA ILE A 48 -0.07 22.60 7.29
C ILE A 48 1.05 22.82 8.31
N THR A 49 1.21 24.05 8.82
CA THR A 49 2.13 24.37 9.93
C THR A 49 1.42 24.33 11.29
N LEU A 50 2.15 24.01 12.36
CA LEU A 50 1.58 24.00 13.72
C LEU A 50 1.02 25.36 14.15
N TYR A 51 1.63 26.45 13.69
CA TYR A 51 1.12 27.80 13.90
C TYR A 51 -0.28 27.99 13.30
N ARG A 52 -0.51 27.55 12.05
CA ARG A 52 -1.83 27.65 11.41
C ARG A 52 -2.88 26.83 12.15
N ILE A 53 -2.49 25.66 12.66
CA ILE A 53 -3.39 24.83 13.49
C ILE A 53 -3.79 25.61 14.75
N SER A 54 -2.83 26.17 15.50
CA SER A 54 -3.15 26.93 16.71
C SER A 54 -3.99 28.17 16.43
N LYS A 55 -3.73 28.88 15.32
CA LYS A 55 -4.50 30.07 14.94
C LYS A 55 -5.95 29.75 14.57
N ASN A 56 -6.20 28.58 13.98
CA ASN A 56 -7.49 28.21 13.41
C ASN A 56 -8.25 27.17 14.23
N THR A 57 -7.74 26.80 15.41
CA THR A 57 -8.38 25.90 16.36
C THR A 57 -8.44 26.56 17.73
N ARG A 58 -9.19 25.97 18.66
CA ARG A 58 -9.26 26.44 20.06
C ARG A 58 -7.99 26.17 20.87
N PHE A 59 -6.98 25.51 20.28
CA PHE A 59 -5.84 25.00 21.03
C PHE A 59 -4.67 25.99 21.06
N ALA A 60 -4.17 26.24 22.27
CA ALA A 60 -2.96 27.03 22.46
C ALA A 60 -1.76 26.40 21.73
N ILE A 61 -0.86 27.24 21.23
CA ILE A 61 0.29 26.81 20.42
C ILE A 61 1.16 25.78 21.16
N SER A 62 1.36 25.94 22.47
CA SER A 62 2.09 24.99 23.33
C SER A 62 1.45 23.59 23.35
N THR A 63 0.11 23.53 23.43
CA THR A 63 -0.66 22.28 23.34
C THR A 63 -0.47 21.63 21.98
N VAL A 64 -0.60 22.42 20.89
CA VAL A 64 -0.40 21.93 19.53
C VAL A 64 0.99 21.34 19.35
N TYR A 65 2.06 22.02 19.80
CA TYR A 65 3.42 21.49 19.76
C TYR A 65 3.59 20.20 20.56
N LYS A 66 3.07 20.15 21.80
CA LYS A 66 3.16 18.95 22.66
C LYS A 66 2.48 17.74 22.03
N LYS A 67 1.29 17.94 21.45
CA LYS A 67 0.52 16.88 20.77
C LYS A 67 1.15 16.48 19.45
N ALA A 68 1.61 17.44 18.64
CA ALA A 68 2.32 17.17 17.39
C ALA A 68 3.61 16.37 17.63
N LYS A 69 4.38 16.69 18.68
CA LYS A 69 5.57 15.92 19.06
C LYS A 69 5.24 14.45 19.35
N ARG A 70 4.16 14.18 20.09
CA ARG A 70 3.68 12.80 20.31
C ARG A 70 3.21 12.14 19.02
N MET A 71 2.46 12.86 18.18
CA MET A 71 2.01 12.34 16.89
C MET A 71 3.18 11.99 15.95
N LEU A 72 4.28 12.77 15.98
CA LEU A 72 5.52 12.44 15.27
C LEU A 72 6.17 11.17 15.83
N GLN A 73 6.27 11.04 17.16
CA GLN A 73 6.83 9.86 17.81
C GLN A 73 6.04 8.59 17.46
N TYR A 74 4.72 8.68 17.40
CA TYR A 74 3.88 7.56 16.99
C TYR A 74 3.85 7.34 15.48
N GLY A 75 4.44 8.23 14.68
CA GLY A 75 4.44 8.16 13.22
C GLY A 75 3.07 8.43 12.59
N LEU A 76 2.21 9.25 13.21
CA LEU A 76 0.90 9.64 12.65
C LEU A 76 1.01 10.79 11.65
N ILE A 77 1.99 11.67 11.88
CA ILE A 77 2.32 12.79 11.01
C ILE A 77 3.82 12.78 10.76
N ARG A 78 4.24 13.46 9.69
CA ARG A 78 5.64 13.65 9.35
C ARG A 78 5.87 15.05 8.77
N PRO A 79 7.07 15.63 8.89
CA PRO A 79 7.43 16.83 8.15
C PRO A 79 7.50 16.51 6.65
N LEU A 80 7.09 17.48 5.82
CA LEU A 80 7.18 17.38 4.36
C LEU A 80 8.63 17.56 3.88
N ASN A 81 9.38 18.45 4.54
CA ASN A 81 10.79 18.72 4.22
C ASN A 81 11.68 18.07 5.29
N ILE A 82 12.49 17.09 4.89
CA ILE A 82 13.38 16.32 5.77
C ILE A 82 14.69 17.11 6.07
N SER A 83 15.00 18.13 5.26
CA SER A 83 16.29 18.84 5.28
C SER A 83 16.48 19.87 6.40
N ASP A 84 15.43 20.24 7.14
CA ASP A 84 15.52 21.20 8.24
C ASP A 84 15.22 20.53 9.57
N THR A 85 16.24 19.89 10.13
CA THR A 85 16.24 19.30 11.48
C THR A 85 15.98 20.31 12.60
N ASN A 86 15.92 21.62 12.31
CA ASN A 86 15.70 22.69 13.28
C ASN A 86 14.51 23.62 12.98
N SER A 87 13.63 23.32 12.03
CA SER A 87 12.56 24.29 11.72
C SER A 87 11.33 24.14 12.61
N GLU A 88 11.20 25.05 13.58
CA GLU A 88 9.93 25.42 14.23
C GLU A 88 8.82 25.82 13.23
N ARG A 89 9.17 25.93 11.94
CA ARG A 89 8.35 26.25 10.77
C ARG A 89 8.03 25.04 9.89
N GLY A 90 8.18 23.82 10.41
CA GLY A 90 7.87 22.59 9.69
C GLY A 90 6.45 22.60 9.09
N ILE A 91 6.35 22.18 7.83
CA ILE A 91 5.09 21.85 7.17
C ILE A 91 4.83 20.36 7.42
N TYR A 92 3.68 20.03 7.97
CA TYR A 92 3.31 18.67 8.36
C TYR A 92 2.24 18.09 7.44
N VAL A 93 2.36 16.78 7.23
CA VAL A 93 1.40 15.93 6.55
C VAL A 93 1.15 14.67 7.38
N SER A 94 -0.04 14.10 7.28
CA SER A 94 -0.38 12.78 7.81
C SER A 94 0.41 11.67 7.10
N THR A 95 0.67 10.58 7.82
CA THR A 95 1.16 9.32 7.26
C THR A 95 -0.02 8.38 6.96
N VAL A 96 0.23 7.27 6.28
CA VAL A 96 -0.76 6.19 6.12
C VAL A 96 -1.19 5.66 7.48
N LYS A 97 -0.25 5.49 8.41
CA LYS A 97 -0.55 5.16 9.80
C LYS A 97 -1.50 6.17 10.45
N GLY A 98 -1.26 7.46 10.27
CA GLY A 98 -2.13 8.54 10.76
C GLY A 98 -3.55 8.45 10.20
N LEU A 99 -3.68 8.17 8.91
CA LEU A 99 -4.97 7.97 8.25
C LEU A 99 -5.72 6.74 8.76
N LEU A 100 -5.03 5.61 8.96
CA LEU A 100 -5.63 4.38 9.49
C LEU A 100 -6.05 4.51 10.96
N VAL A 101 -5.24 5.18 11.78
CA VAL A 101 -5.61 5.52 13.16
C VAL A 101 -6.81 6.45 13.18
N CYS A 102 -6.85 7.42 12.25
CA CYS A 102 -7.99 8.33 12.11
C CYS A 102 -9.29 7.59 11.78
N LEU A 103 -9.21 6.64 10.84
CA LEU A 103 -10.32 5.76 10.49
C LEU A 103 -10.77 4.91 11.68
N ALA A 104 -9.82 4.30 12.39
CA ALA A 104 -10.12 3.47 13.56
C ALA A 104 -10.79 4.24 14.70
N LEU A 105 -10.46 5.52 14.86
CA LEU A 105 -11.02 6.40 15.88
C LEU A 105 -12.26 7.18 15.42
N ASN A 106 -12.64 7.06 14.14
CA ASN A 106 -13.68 7.86 13.53
C ASN A 106 -13.46 9.37 13.75
N CYS A 107 -12.25 9.89 13.47
CA CYS A 107 -11.94 11.30 13.74
C CYS A 107 -12.53 12.28 12.73
N VAL A 108 -13.03 11.80 11.59
CA VAL A 108 -13.66 12.61 10.55
C VAL A 108 -15.02 12.04 10.23
N ASP A 109 -15.99 12.90 9.94
CA ASP A 109 -17.37 12.47 9.66
C ASP A 109 -17.50 11.81 8.27
N ASP A 110 -16.65 12.22 7.33
CA ASP A 110 -16.63 11.71 5.96
C ASP A 110 -15.35 10.88 5.70
N GLU A 111 -15.49 9.55 5.79
CA GLU A 111 -14.41 8.61 5.54
C GLU A 111 -13.83 8.72 4.11
N SER A 112 -14.58 9.27 3.14
CA SER A 112 -14.10 9.42 1.76
C SER A 112 -12.84 10.27 1.67
N ILE A 113 -12.64 11.19 2.61
CA ILE A 113 -11.46 12.04 2.72
C ILE A 113 -10.23 11.20 3.09
N ILE A 114 -10.39 10.25 4.01
CA ILE A 114 -9.34 9.30 4.40
C ILE A 114 -8.98 8.43 3.19
N PHE A 115 -9.97 7.84 2.52
CA PHE A 115 -9.71 6.96 1.37
C PHE A 115 -9.05 7.70 0.22
N SER A 116 -9.48 8.93 -0.09
CA SER A 116 -8.85 9.78 -1.10
C SER A 116 -7.36 10.05 -0.78
N LYS A 117 -7.04 10.34 0.48
CA LYS A 117 -5.65 10.55 0.92
C LYS A 117 -4.83 9.27 0.91
N LEU A 118 -5.41 8.14 1.28
CA LEU A 118 -4.77 6.83 1.15
C LEU A 118 -4.47 6.51 -0.33
N CYS A 119 -5.43 6.72 -1.24
CA CYS A 119 -5.22 6.60 -2.69
C CYS A 119 -4.02 7.44 -3.13
N GLN A 120 -3.92 8.68 -2.66
CA GLN A 120 -2.84 9.58 -3.03
C GLN A 120 -1.49 9.11 -2.49
N LYS A 121 -1.41 8.73 -1.21
CA LYS A 121 -0.16 8.32 -0.54
C LYS A 121 0.36 6.97 -1.04
N TRP A 122 -0.52 6.04 -1.36
CA TRP A 122 -0.15 4.75 -1.97
C TRP A 122 0.00 4.82 -3.50
N HIS A 123 -0.14 6.01 -4.09
CA HIS A 123 -0.09 6.24 -5.53
C HIS A 123 -1.05 5.34 -6.33
N LEU A 124 -2.24 5.13 -5.79
CA LEU A 124 -3.34 4.33 -6.31
C LEU A 124 -4.40 5.21 -6.98
N ARG A 125 -4.02 6.33 -7.63
CA ARG A 125 -4.97 7.31 -8.20
C ARG A 125 -5.94 6.72 -9.24
N SER A 126 -5.57 5.61 -9.88
CA SER A 126 -6.41 4.89 -10.84
C SER A 126 -7.29 3.80 -10.20
N TYR A 127 -7.15 3.54 -8.89
CA TYR A 127 -7.95 2.55 -8.19
C TYR A 127 -9.18 3.19 -7.57
N CYS A 128 -10.34 2.58 -7.79
CA CYS A 128 -11.57 2.94 -7.11
C CYS A 128 -11.43 2.77 -5.58
N CYS A 129 -12.04 3.67 -4.80
CA CYS A 129 -12.04 3.61 -3.32
C CYS A 129 -12.48 2.25 -2.77
N GLN A 130 -13.38 1.55 -3.48
CA GLN A 130 -13.83 0.20 -3.12
C GLN A 130 -12.69 -0.84 -3.09
N ARG A 131 -11.66 -0.67 -3.93
CA ARG A 131 -10.50 -1.58 -3.97
C ARG A 131 -9.60 -1.39 -2.74
N ILE A 132 -9.38 -0.13 -2.34
CA ILE A 132 -8.61 0.19 -1.14
C ILE A 132 -9.30 -0.34 0.11
N MET A 133 -10.62 -0.25 0.17
CA MET A 133 -11.40 -0.80 1.29
C MET A 133 -11.14 -2.29 1.52
N LYS A 134 -11.10 -3.07 0.44
CA LYS A 134 -10.79 -4.50 0.53
C LYS A 134 -9.38 -4.74 1.06
N ILE A 135 -8.40 -3.94 0.62
CA ILE A 135 -7.01 -4.01 1.13
C ILE A 135 -6.97 -3.65 2.63
N ILE A 136 -7.67 -2.59 3.04
CA ILE A 136 -7.76 -2.19 4.45
C ILE A 136 -8.40 -3.29 5.31
N SER A 137 -9.42 -3.98 4.79
CA SER A 137 -10.12 -5.03 5.53
C SER A 137 -9.27 -6.24 5.87
N VAL A 138 -8.19 -6.51 5.12
CA VAL A 138 -7.26 -7.60 5.43
C VAL A 138 -6.10 -7.18 6.32
N LEU A 139 -5.86 -5.87 6.49
CA LEU A 139 -4.73 -5.38 7.30
C LEU A 139 -4.75 -5.89 8.75
N PRO A 140 -5.89 -5.97 9.47
CA PRO A 140 -5.87 -6.50 10.84
C PRO A 140 -5.42 -7.96 10.92
N ALA A 141 -5.82 -8.78 9.94
CA ALA A 141 -5.38 -10.17 9.85
C ALA A 141 -3.87 -10.24 9.56
N LEU A 142 -3.40 -9.42 8.63
CA LEU A 142 -1.98 -9.34 8.28
C LEU A 142 -1.12 -8.84 9.45
N MET A 143 -1.60 -7.87 10.23
CA MET A 143 -0.96 -7.41 11.48
C MET A 143 -0.93 -8.48 12.57
N SER A 144 -1.86 -9.45 12.53
CA SER A 144 -1.89 -10.58 13.46
C SER A 144 -0.82 -11.62 13.12
N ILE A 145 -0.45 -11.69 11.84
CA ILE A 145 0.60 -12.58 11.32
C ILE A 145 1.98 -11.94 11.53
N ASP A 146 2.14 -10.69 11.09
CA ASP A 146 3.38 -9.93 11.24
C ASP A 146 3.11 -8.53 11.79
N SER A 147 3.46 -8.32 13.06
CA SER A 147 3.37 -7.00 13.71
C SER A 147 4.29 -5.94 13.09
N GLY A 148 5.35 -6.36 12.39
CA GLY A 148 6.32 -5.50 11.73
C GLY A 148 5.75 -4.70 10.55
N ILE A 149 4.64 -5.17 9.96
CA ILE A 149 4.00 -4.49 8.83
C ILE A 149 3.63 -3.04 9.13
N MET A 150 3.31 -2.73 10.38
CA MET A 150 2.89 -1.39 10.77
C MET A 150 3.98 -0.34 10.56
N ARG A 151 5.25 -0.75 10.60
CA ARG A 151 6.41 0.12 10.35
C ARG A 151 6.60 0.41 8.86
N MET A 152 6.05 -0.44 7.99
CA MET A 152 6.22 -0.39 6.54
C MET A 152 4.92 -0.05 5.81
N ILE A 153 3.85 0.28 6.54
CA ILE A 153 2.51 0.50 5.97
C ILE A 153 2.43 1.72 5.04
N ASP A 154 3.36 2.66 5.19
CA ASP A 154 3.53 3.80 4.29
C ASP A 154 4.01 3.37 2.88
N ASP A 155 4.70 2.22 2.75
CA ASP A 155 5.10 1.67 1.46
C ASP A 155 4.08 0.65 0.93
N PRO A 156 3.25 1.03 -0.07
CA PRO A 156 2.24 0.15 -0.64
C PRO A 156 2.83 -1.12 -1.26
N LYS A 157 4.05 -1.05 -1.83
CA LYS A 157 4.69 -2.22 -2.46
C LYS A 157 4.94 -3.30 -1.43
N THR A 158 5.52 -2.94 -0.29
CA THR A 158 5.74 -3.85 0.84
C THR A 158 4.43 -4.43 1.33
N VAL A 159 3.37 -3.62 1.49
CA VAL A 159 2.05 -4.13 1.90
C VAL A 159 1.51 -5.18 0.91
N MET A 160 1.58 -4.92 -0.40
CA MET A 160 1.14 -5.89 -1.41
C MET A 160 1.98 -7.17 -1.41
N MET A 161 3.30 -7.07 -1.26
CA MET A 161 4.18 -8.23 -1.16
C MET A 161 3.85 -9.09 0.05
N MET A 162 3.64 -8.46 1.21
CA MET A 162 3.28 -9.15 2.46
C MET A 162 1.96 -9.90 2.35
N ILE A 163 0.96 -9.33 1.67
CA ILE A 163 -0.31 -9.99 1.37
C ILE A 163 -0.08 -11.28 0.56
N LEU A 164 0.79 -11.23 -0.46
CA LEU A 164 1.06 -12.37 -1.32
C LEU A 164 1.91 -13.45 -0.63
N GLU A 165 2.91 -13.03 0.15
CA GLU A 165 3.78 -13.91 0.92
C GLU A 165 3.00 -14.70 1.97
N HIS A 166 2.08 -14.02 2.68
CA HIS A 166 1.29 -14.63 3.75
C HIS A 166 -0.07 -15.14 3.29
N ARG A 167 -0.29 -15.34 1.99
CA ARG A 167 -1.58 -15.74 1.41
C ARG A 167 -2.22 -16.95 2.11
N ASP A 168 -1.41 -17.96 2.43
CA ASP A 168 -1.91 -19.24 2.95
C ASP A 168 -2.30 -19.13 4.42
N GLN A 169 -1.64 -18.25 5.17
CA GLN A 169 -2.01 -17.90 6.54
C GLN A 169 -3.23 -16.95 6.56
N LEU A 170 -3.35 -16.06 5.58
CA LEU A 170 -4.52 -15.20 5.45
C LEU A 170 -5.80 -15.98 5.11
N LYS A 171 -5.69 -17.13 4.41
CA LYS A 171 -6.85 -17.99 4.09
C LYS A 171 -7.60 -18.47 5.33
N SER A 172 -6.93 -18.65 6.46
CA SER A 172 -7.58 -19.09 7.71
C SER A 172 -8.21 -17.94 8.51
N LEU A 173 -7.86 -16.69 8.20
CA LEU A 173 -8.25 -15.50 8.95
C LEU A 173 -9.25 -14.61 8.20
N VAL A 174 -9.33 -14.74 6.88
CA VAL A 174 -10.13 -13.88 5.99
C VAL A 174 -11.02 -14.73 5.10
N ARG A 175 -12.21 -14.23 4.78
CA ARG A 175 -13.11 -14.88 3.82
C ARG A 175 -12.41 -15.09 2.47
N TYR A 176 -12.64 -16.26 1.88
CA TYR A 176 -11.96 -16.70 0.64
C TYR A 176 -12.19 -15.76 -0.56
N ASP A 177 -13.42 -15.27 -0.74
CA ASP A 177 -13.79 -14.32 -1.79
C ASP A 177 -13.03 -12.99 -1.67
N LEU A 178 -13.03 -12.42 -0.47
CA LEU A 178 -12.32 -11.19 -0.15
C LEU A 178 -10.81 -11.35 -0.34
N LEU A 179 -10.24 -12.47 0.12
CA LEU A 179 -8.82 -12.73 -0.01
C LEU A 179 -8.38 -12.86 -1.47
N ASN A 180 -9.15 -13.58 -2.29
CA ASN A 180 -8.84 -13.71 -3.73
C ASN A 180 -8.89 -12.36 -4.45
N ASP A 181 -9.89 -11.52 -4.14
CA ASP A 181 -9.95 -10.18 -4.68
C ASP A 181 -8.69 -9.38 -4.31
N VAL A 182 -8.29 -9.42 -3.04
CA VAL A 182 -7.14 -8.68 -2.53
C VAL A 182 -5.82 -9.20 -3.12
N ILE A 183 -5.66 -10.52 -3.29
CA ILE A 183 -4.51 -11.12 -3.99
C ILE A 183 -4.45 -10.62 -5.43
N ASN A 184 -5.57 -10.62 -6.15
CA ASN A 184 -5.63 -10.13 -7.53
C ASN A 184 -5.28 -8.63 -7.61
N MET A 185 -5.73 -7.84 -6.63
CA MET A 185 -5.39 -6.42 -6.55
C MET A 185 -3.90 -6.19 -6.23
N ALA A 186 -3.33 -6.96 -5.32
CA ALA A 186 -1.90 -6.91 -4.98
C ALA A 186 -1.04 -7.28 -6.19
N MET A 187 -1.38 -8.37 -6.89
CA MET A 187 -0.71 -8.77 -8.13
C MET A 187 -0.81 -7.69 -9.21
N HIS A 188 -2.01 -7.19 -9.48
CA HIS A 188 -2.23 -6.16 -10.48
C HIS A 188 -1.45 -4.87 -10.15
N TYR A 189 -1.39 -4.48 -8.87
CA TYR A 189 -0.61 -3.34 -8.42
C TYR A 189 0.88 -3.53 -8.69
N LEU A 190 1.43 -4.67 -8.28
CA LEU A 190 2.85 -4.97 -8.46
C LEU A 190 3.22 -5.04 -9.93
N ILE A 191 2.44 -5.74 -10.76
CA ILE A 191 2.67 -5.81 -12.21
C ILE A 191 2.61 -4.41 -12.84
N SER A 192 1.57 -3.62 -12.53
CA SER A 192 1.45 -2.26 -13.05
C SER A 192 2.63 -1.38 -12.64
N ARG A 193 3.15 -1.56 -11.42
CA ARG A 193 4.32 -0.82 -10.93
C ARG A 193 5.63 -1.27 -11.55
N LEU A 194 5.81 -2.57 -11.80
CA LEU A 194 6.97 -3.06 -12.56
C LEU A 194 7.00 -2.46 -13.97
N ILE A 195 5.82 -2.29 -14.59
CA ILE A 195 5.67 -1.67 -15.91
C ILE A 195 6.02 -0.16 -15.87
N ILE A 196 5.54 0.57 -14.85
CA ILE A 196 5.71 2.02 -14.73
C ILE A 196 7.11 2.41 -14.20
N ASP A 197 7.56 1.78 -13.11
CA ASP A 197 8.82 2.10 -12.43
C ASP A 197 10.04 1.49 -13.16
N GLY A 198 9.82 0.47 -14.01
CA GLY A 198 10.85 -0.25 -14.73
C GLY A 198 11.30 0.35 -16.07
N GLY A 199 10.73 1.48 -16.54
CA GLY A 199 11.14 2.08 -17.82
C GLY A 199 10.91 1.16 -19.05
N ILE A 200 10.10 0.11 -18.90
CA ILE A 200 9.86 -0.91 -19.94
C ILE A 200 8.95 -0.43 -21.06
N ILE A 201 8.27 0.71 -20.88
CA ILE A 201 7.48 1.35 -21.94
C ILE A 201 8.22 2.51 -22.62
N THR A 202 9.54 2.48 -22.72
CA THR A 202 10.24 3.34 -23.70
C THR A 202 11.02 2.58 -24.77
N LYS A 203 11.14 1.25 -24.65
CA LYS A 203 11.59 0.40 -25.76
C LYS A 203 10.71 -0.82 -25.82
N SER A 204 10.18 -1.11 -27.01
CA SER A 204 9.35 -2.26 -27.32
C SER A 204 9.91 -3.49 -26.62
N SER A 205 9.18 -4.01 -25.66
CA SER A 205 9.60 -5.17 -24.88
C SER A 205 8.40 -6.06 -24.67
N ILE A 206 8.63 -7.35 -24.69
CA ILE A 206 7.60 -8.37 -24.62
C ILE A 206 7.66 -8.95 -23.21
N LEU A 207 6.57 -8.78 -22.46
CA LEU A 207 6.38 -9.45 -21.18
C LEU A 207 5.85 -10.86 -21.45
N ILE A 208 6.57 -11.87 -20.98
CA ILE A 208 6.21 -13.28 -21.14
C ILE A 208 6.17 -13.92 -19.76
N GLY A 209 5.12 -14.67 -19.45
CA GLY A 209 5.07 -15.37 -18.18
C GLY A 209 3.96 -16.40 -18.07
N ASN A 210 4.13 -17.29 -17.10
CA ASN A 210 3.17 -18.26 -16.62
C ASN A 210 3.27 -18.38 -15.08
N ASP A 211 2.64 -19.41 -14.53
CA ASP A 211 2.68 -19.74 -13.10
C ASP A 211 4.10 -19.98 -12.56
N LYS A 212 5.05 -20.37 -13.42
CA LYS A 212 6.42 -20.73 -13.03
C LYS A 212 7.43 -19.61 -13.24
N PHE A 213 7.18 -18.66 -14.15
CA PHE A 213 8.09 -17.55 -14.41
C PHE A 213 7.40 -16.30 -14.97
N VAL A 214 8.02 -15.14 -14.78
CA VAL A 214 7.65 -13.86 -15.40
C VAL A 214 8.94 -13.15 -15.81
N ILE A 215 9.04 -12.76 -17.08
CA ILE A 215 10.20 -12.08 -17.65
C ILE A 215 9.76 -10.93 -18.57
N SER A 216 10.63 -9.94 -18.72
CA SER A 216 10.57 -8.98 -19.82
C SER A 216 11.74 -9.21 -20.78
N ILE A 217 11.47 -9.22 -22.08
CA ILE A 217 12.51 -9.31 -23.12
C ILE A 217 12.51 -8.00 -23.90
N GLY A 218 13.62 -7.27 -23.89
CA GLY A 218 13.82 -6.08 -24.71
C GLY A 218 14.14 -6.43 -26.17
N LEU A 219 13.92 -5.49 -27.09
CA LEU A 219 14.37 -5.60 -28.49
C LEU A 219 15.89 -5.79 -28.65
N ASP A 220 16.66 -5.43 -27.63
CA ASP A 220 18.12 -5.63 -27.55
C ASP A 220 18.51 -7.09 -27.24
N GLY A 221 17.54 -7.98 -27.08
CA GLY A 221 17.78 -9.39 -26.77
C GLY A 221 18.21 -9.63 -25.31
N ASN A 222 18.07 -8.61 -24.45
CA ASN A 222 18.29 -8.76 -23.02
C ASN A 222 16.97 -9.14 -22.34
N ALA A 223 17.04 -10.13 -21.45
CA ALA A 223 15.91 -10.58 -20.66
C ALA A 223 16.09 -10.20 -19.19
N TYR A 224 15.02 -9.70 -18.58
CA TYR A 224 14.95 -9.38 -17.15
C TYR A 224 13.97 -10.32 -16.46
N VAL A 225 14.42 -11.01 -15.40
CA VAL A 225 13.59 -11.95 -14.65
C VAL A 225 12.90 -11.24 -13.49
N TYR A 226 11.56 -11.25 -13.48
CA TYR A 226 10.77 -10.82 -12.31
C TYR A 226 10.50 -11.95 -11.35
N MET A 227 10.28 -13.14 -11.89
CA MET A 227 9.97 -14.34 -11.13
C MET A 227 10.46 -15.55 -11.92
N CYS A 228 11.12 -16.50 -11.28
CA CYS A 228 11.42 -17.79 -11.89
C CYS A 228 11.57 -18.82 -10.78
N THR A 229 10.80 -19.91 -10.90
CA THR A 229 10.84 -21.05 -9.97
C THR A 229 11.36 -22.33 -10.64
N LEU A 230 11.77 -22.24 -11.92
CA LEU A 230 12.08 -23.41 -12.77
C LEU A 230 13.35 -24.17 -12.35
N CYS A 231 14.34 -23.51 -11.76
CA CYS A 231 15.62 -24.11 -11.40
C CYS A 231 15.86 -24.19 -9.88
N GLY A 232 14.85 -23.89 -9.06
CA GLY A 232 14.96 -23.86 -7.61
C GLY A 232 15.87 -22.76 -7.04
N LYS A 233 16.43 -21.88 -7.88
CA LYS A 233 17.25 -20.73 -7.48
C LYS A 233 16.41 -19.45 -7.53
N SER A 234 16.68 -18.50 -6.61
CA SER A 234 16.08 -17.16 -6.67
C SER A 234 16.73 -16.35 -7.78
N CYS A 235 16.11 -16.34 -8.96
CA CYS A 235 16.61 -15.60 -10.13
C CYS A 235 15.99 -14.21 -10.28
N ILE A 236 15.36 -13.67 -9.22
CA ILE A 236 14.64 -12.40 -9.26
C ILE A 236 15.62 -11.24 -9.46
N GLY A 237 15.31 -10.35 -10.42
CA GLY A 237 16.07 -9.14 -10.70
C GLY A 237 17.33 -9.36 -11.54
N MET A 238 17.58 -10.57 -12.03
CA MET A 238 18.70 -10.86 -12.90
C MET A 238 18.44 -10.44 -14.35
N GLN A 239 19.43 -9.79 -14.96
CA GLN A 239 19.49 -9.53 -16.39
C GLN A 239 20.42 -10.57 -17.04
N PHE A 240 19.96 -11.24 -18.10
CA PHE A 240 20.76 -12.22 -18.82
C PHE A 240 20.58 -12.06 -20.33
N SER A 241 21.64 -12.36 -21.06
CA SER A 241 21.57 -12.47 -22.52
C SER A 241 20.88 -13.77 -22.91
N VAL A 242 20.03 -13.74 -23.93
CA VAL A 242 19.25 -14.89 -24.41
C VAL A 242 20.13 -16.05 -24.95
N ASN A 243 21.45 -15.86 -25.04
CA ASN A 243 22.44 -16.84 -25.48
C ASN A 243 23.03 -17.72 -24.35
N TYR A 244 22.50 -17.65 -23.12
CA TYR A 244 23.00 -18.50 -22.02
C TYR A 244 22.46 -19.93 -22.14
N HIS A 245 23.30 -20.89 -22.55
CA HIS A 245 22.83 -22.21 -23.00
C HIS A 245 22.30 -23.15 -21.91
N ASP A 246 22.55 -22.87 -20.62
CA ASP A 246 22.24 -23.80 -19.51
C ASP A 246 21.02 -23.40 -18.65
N CYS A 247 20.24 -22.40 -19.05
CA CYS A 247 19.10 -21.93 -18.25
C CYS A 247 17.78 -22.60 -18.67
N VAL A 248 17.11 -23.31 -17.75
CA VAL A 248 15.79 -23.94 -17.96
C VAL A 248 14.73 -22.93 -18.44
N LEU A 249 14.81 -21.69 -17.94
CA LEU A 249 13.95 -20.58 -18.35
C LEU A 249 14.07 -20.28 -19.85
N LEU A 250 15.28 -20.33 -20.41
CA LEU A 250 15.50 -20.07 -21.85
C LEU A 250 14.90 -21.16 -22.75
N HIS A 251 14.90 -22.40 -22.28
CA HIS A 251 14.26 -23.49 -22.99
C HIS A 251 12.74 -23.31 -23.07
N GLU A 252 12.11 -22.90 -21.97
CA GLU A 252 10.66 -22.63 -21.92
C GLU A 252 10.27 -21.40 -22.77
N ILE A 253 11.09 -20.35 -22.79
CA ILE A 253 10.88 -19.19 -23.68
C ILE A 253 10.93 -19.61 -25.16
N LYS A 254 11.89 -20.47 -25.55
CA LYS A 254 12.01 -20.97 -26.93
C LYS A 254 10.81 -21.81 -27.35
N LYS A 255 10.25 -22.63 -26.45
CA LYS A 255 9.00 -23.37 -26.73
C LYS A 255 7.82 -22.45 -27.01
N LEU A 256 7.67 -21.38 -26.23
CA LEU A 256 6.59 -20.41 -26.43
C LEU A 256 6.72 -19.71 -27.79
N ARG A 257 7.94 -19.35 -28.20
CA ARG A 257 8.21 -18.76 -29.52
C ARG A 257 7.88 -19.70 -30.68
N ASN A 258 8.22 -20.99 -30.56
CA ASN A 258 7.96 -21.98 -31.61
C ASN A 258 6.49 -22.39 -31.69
N ASN A 259 5.73 -22.28 -30.59
CA ASN A 259 4.29 -22.55 -30.61
C ASN A 259 3.48 -21.41 -31.24
N SER A 260 3.97 -20.17 -31.20
CA SER A 260 3.36 -19.04 -31.89
C SER A 260 3.55 -19.03 -33.41
N SER A 261 4.45 -19.86 -33.95
CA SER A 261 4.66 -20.05 -35.40
C SER A 261 3.82 -21.18 -36.01
N ILE A 262 2.80 -21.67 -35.30
CA ILE A 262 1.84 -22.69 -35.79
C ILE A 262 0.45 -22.06 -36.07
N LEU A 263 0.34 -20.72 -35.99
CA LEU A 263 -0.90 -19.96 -36.23
C LEU A 263 -0.80 -18.95 -37.38
N GLU A 264 0.14 -19.14 -38.32
CA GLU A 264 0.11 -18.52 -39.65
C GLU A 264 -0.14 -19.57 -40.73
#